data_AF-A0A1F9PRH9-F1
#
_entry.id   AF-A0A1F9PRH9-F1
#
_cell.length_a   1.000
_cell.length_b   1.000
_cell.length_c   1.000
_cell.angle_alpha   90.00
_cell.angle_beta   90.00
_cell.angle_gamma   90.00
#
_symmetry.space_group_name_H-M   'P 1'
#
loop_
_entity.id
_entity.type
_entity.pdbx_description
1 polymer ?
#
loop_
_entity_poly.entity_id
_entity_poly.type
_entity_poly.pdbx_seq_one_letter_code
_entity_poly.pdbx_strand_id
1 'polypeptide(L)'
;MATETLKDMKNELDEAVLEDIPADASDQLEKKRGKASGAAVIAKIKTIVKKPFSSKKAIMITVGGLILFIGLMAGGVLFLGKSSEKVKDAPHAVTQKEDAKAMTSLKKPVAFEDIIVLKPFDRIRLKEGSDMKLISMDLSLELTDTRYKKEVHAMEEKIRQIITDRMEEMTFLELRHPEGKIMLKYDLLKGINSIFSEVMIRNIYFTNFLMQ
;
A
#
# COMPACT_ATOMS: atom_id res chain seq x y z
N MET A 1 -51.33 -1.47 37.09
CA MET A 1 -50.40 -2.43 37.71
C MET A 1 -49.84 -3.31 36.61
N ALA A 2 -48.67 -2.95 36.07
CA ALA A 2 -47.95 -3.76 35.06
C ALA A 2 -46.53 -3.18 34.87
N THR A 3 -45.74 -3.14 35.94
CA THR A 3 -44.34 -2.70 35.91
C THR A 3 -43.46 -3.60 36.78
N GLU A 4 -43.60 -4.92 36.64
CA GLU A 4 -42.76 -5.91 37.35
C GLU A 4 -42.47 -7.14 36.49
N THR A 5 -41.94 -6.97 35.28
CA THR A 5 -41.54 -8.13 34.44
C THR A 5 -40.31 -7.89 33.57
N LEU A 6 -39.39 -6.99 33.95
CA LEU A 6 -38.13 -6.80 33.20
C LEU A 6 -36.86 -6.82 34.05
N LYS A 7 -36.97 -6.95 35.38
CA LYS A 7 -35.80 -7.03 36.27
C LYS A 7 -35.43 -8.45 36.63
N ASP A 8 -36.40 -9.36 36.65
CA ASP A 8 -36.19 -10.74 37.10
C ASP A 8 -35.63 -11.66 36.00
N MET A 9 -35.85 -11.34 34.71
CA MET A 9 -35.25 -12.10 33.60
C MET A 9 -33.76 -11.83 33.40
N LYS A 10 -33.18 -10.86 34.11
CA LYS A 10 -31.76 -10.52 33.99
C LYS A 10 -30.89 -11.24 35.03
N ASN A 11 -31.49 -11.85 36.05
CA ASN A 11 -30.77 -12.58 37.09
C ASN A 11 -30.66 -14.09 36.85
N GLU A 12 -31.45 -14.67 35.94
CA GLU A 12 -31.36 -16.12 35.65
C GLU A 12 -30.36 -16.48 34.54
N LEU A 13 -29.84 -15.51 33.77
CA LEU A 13 -28.85 -15.80 32.73
C LEU A 13 -27.39 -15.69 33.19
N ASP A 14 -27.15 -15.07 34.34
CA ASP A 14 -25.80 -14.87 34.90
C ASP A 14 -25.37 -16.02 35.83
N GLU A 15 -26.25 -16.98 36.14
CA GLU A 15 -25.99 -18.06 37.11
C GLU A 15 -25.80 -19.46 36.48
N ALA A 16 -25.92 -19.61 35.15
CA ALA A 16 -25.86 -20.91 34.47
C ALA A 16 -24.58 -21.19 33.65
N VAL A 17 -23.57 -20.30 33.68
CA VAL A 17 -22.30 -20.50 32.93
C VAL A 17 -21.10 -20.30 33.86
N LEU A 18 -21.17 -20.87 35.05
CA LEU A 18 -20.09 -20.83 36.03
C LEU A 18 -20.05 -22.10 36.88
N GLU A 19 -19.97 -23.25 36.23
CA GLU A 19 -19.48 -24.49 36.87
C GLU A 19 -18.47 -25.19 35.96
N ASP A 20 -17.38 -25.63 36.61
CA ASP A 20 -16.29 -26.50 36.14
C ASP A 20 -15.20 -25.95 35.22
N ILE A 21 -14.35 -25.08 35.79
CA ILE A 21 -12.90 -25.10 35.49
C ILE A 21 -12.15 -25.44 36.78
N PRO A 22 -11.38 -26.55 36.84
CA PRO A 22 -10.65 -26.94 38.03
C PRO A 22 -9.56 -25.92 38.39
N ALA A 23 -9.62 -25.45 39.65
CA ALA A 23 -8.75 -24.42 40.22
C ALA A 23 -7.35 -24.93 40.61
N ASP A 24 -6.67 -25.67 39.72
CA ASP A 24 -5.26 -26.08 39.92
C ASP A 24 -4.32 -25.75 38.74
N ALA A 25 -4.85 -25.27 37.61
CA ALA A 25 -4.07 -25.10 36.38
C ALA A 25 -3.39 -23.73 36.21
N SER A 26 -3.52 -22.81 37.18
CA SER A 26 -2.97 -21.45 37.11
C SER A 26 -1.67 -21.26 37.91
N ASP A 27 -1.32 -22.15 38.84
CA ASP A 27 -0.13 -21.98 39.71
C ASP A 27 1.15 -22.65 39.15
N GLN A 28 1.03 -23.39 38.04
CA GLN A 28 2.17 -24.04 37.35
C GLN A 28 2.68 -23.26 36.13
N LEU A 29 2.00 -22.18 35.72
CA LEU A 29 2.37 -21.38 34.54
C LEU A 29 3.13 -20.09 34.86
N GLU A 30 3.04 -19.56 36.08
CA GLU A 30 3.81 -18.37 36.48
C GLU A 30 5.28 -18.65 36.84
N LYS A 31 5.64 -19.89 37.21
CA LYS A 31 7.02 -20.20 37.65
C LYS A 31 8.01 -20.51 36.52
N LYS A 32 7.56 -20.59 35.26
CA LYS A 32 8.42 -20.96 34.10
C LYS A 32 8.69 -19.84 33.10
N ARG A 33 8.28 -18.60 33.39
CA ARG A 33 8.42 -17.45 32.45
C ARG A 33 9.24 -16.27 32.96
N GLY A 34 10.06 -16.48 34.00
CA GLY A 34 11.01 -15.49 34.48
C GLY A 34 12.44 -15.81 34.08
N LYS A 35 13.07 -14.91 33.31
CA LYS A 35 14.54 -14.65 33.34
C LYS A 35 15.47 -15.50 32.45
N ALA A 36 15.19 -15.63 31.15
CA ALA A 36 16.23 -16.03 30.18
C ALA A 36 15.91 -15.71 28.70
N SER A 37 15.51 -14.49 28.30
CA SER A 37 15.48 -14.17 26.85
C SER A 37 15.42 -12.69 26.45
N GLY A 38 15.71 -11.74 27.33
CA GLY A 38 15.75 -10.31 26.97
C GLY A 38 17.16 -9.80 26.69
N ALA A 39 18.11 -10.11 27.58
CA ALA A 39 19.47 -9.57 27.52
C ALA A 39 20.33 -10.19 26.40
N ALA A 40 20.10 -11.47 26.05
CA ALA A 40 20.89 -12.16 25.03
C ALA A 40 20.52 -11.76 23.59
N VAL A 41 19.28 -11.33 23.35
CA VAL A 41 18.81 -10.89 22.03
C VAL A 41 19.28 -9.46 21.73
N ILE A 42 19.26 -8.58 22.73
CA ILE A 42 19.76 -7.19 22.60
C ILE A 42 21.29 -7.17 22.42
N ALA A 43 22.03 -8.12 23.02
CA ALA A 43 23.47 -8.26 22.82
C ALA A 43 23.85 -8.73 21.40
N LYS A 44 23.00 -9.51 20.72
CA LYS A 44 23.26 -9.99 19.35
C LYS A 44 22.96 -8.94 18.27
N ILE A 45 21.99 -8.04 18.48
CA ILE A 45 21.63 -7.00 17.49
C ILE A 45 22.71 -5.90 17.40
N LYS A 46 23.43 -5.62 18.51
CA LYS A 46 24.49 -4.61 18.53
C LYS A 46 25.74 -4.99 17.69
N THR A 47 25.85 -6.25 17.24
CA THR A 47 27.03 -6.79 16.55
C THR A 47 26.93 -6.72 15.01
N ILE A 48 25.76 -6.34 14.45
CA ILE A 48 25.52 -6.40 13.00
C ILE A 48 25.68 -5.03 12.29
N VAL A 49 25.85 -3.92 13.01
CA VAL A 49 26.20 -2.62 12.41
C VAL A 49 27.72 -2.52 12.20
N LYS A 50 28.21 -3.18 11.15
CA LYS A 50 29.59 -3.01 10.67
C LYS A 50 29.75 -1.68 9.91
N LYS A 51 30.33 -0.70 10.62
CA LYS A 51 31.43 0.20 10.17
C LYS A 51 31.35 0.74 8.71
N PRO A 52 30.97 2.00 8.47
CA PRO A 52 31.19 2.62 7.16
C PRO A 52 32.67 3.00 7.00
N PHE A 53 33.29 2.45 5.95
CA PHE A 53 34.50 2.90 5.25
C PHE A 53 35.48 3.85 5.99
N SER A 54 36.45 3.27 6.69
CA SER A 54 37.53 4.02 7.38
C SER A 54 38.89 3.93 6.67
N SER A 55 38.93 3.80 5.34
CA SER A 55 40.20 3.82 4.59
C SER A 55 40.27 5.04 3.67
N LYS A 56 41.39 5.77 3.71
CA LYS A 56 41.64 6.97 2.87
C LYS A 56 41.39 6.70 1.38
N LYS A 57 41.64 5.47 0.91
CA LYS A 57 41.43 5.03 -0.47
C LYS A 57 39.94 4.94 -0.84
N ALA A 58 39.08 4.53 0.08
CA ALA A 58 37.65 4.41 -0.19
C ALA A 58 36.92 5.75 -0.18
N ILE A 59 37.30 6.66 0.73
CA ILE A 59 36.79 8.03 0.70
C ILE A 59 37.19 8.70 -0.62
N MET A 60 38.40 8.45 -1.11
CA MET A 60 38.86 9.01 -2.39
C MET A 60 38.06 8.47 -3.59
N ILE A 61 37.72 7.18 -3.60
CA ILE A 61 36.89 6.58 -4.66
C ILE A 61 35.46 7.14 -4.61
N THR A 62 34.86 7.28 -3.43
CA THR A 62 33.51 7.83 -3.29
C THR A 62 33.44 9.30 -3.70
N VAL A 63 34.44 10.11 -3.33
CA VAL A 63 34.52 11.54 -3.73
C VAL A 63 34.80 11.68 -5.23
N GLY A 64 35.69 10.86 -5.79
CA GLY A 64 35.96 10.84 -7.23
C GLY A 64 34.74 10.43 -8.05
N GLY A 65 33.98 9.43 -7.59
CA GLY A 65 32.74 9.00 -8.24
C GLY A 65 31.65 10.08 -8.23
N LEU A 66 31.53 10.84 -7.14
CA LEU A 66 30.54 11.91 -7.03
C LEU A 66 30.84 13.09 -7.97
N ILE A 67 32.12 13.47 -8.12
CA ILE A 67 32.53 14.55 -9.04
C ILE A 67 32.31 14.14 -10.50
N LEU A 68 32.59 12.89 -10.86
CA LEU A 68 32.35 12.36 -12.20
C LEU A 68 30.85 12.38 -12.56
N PHE A 69 29.99 12.05 -11.59
CA PHE A 69 28.54 12.02 -11.78
C PHE A 69 27.94 13.41 -12.02
N ILE A 70 28.45 14.44 -11.32
CA ILE A 70 28.04 15.83 -11.52
C ILE A 70 28.49 16.36 -12.89
N GLY A 71 29.68 15.98 -13.36
CA GLY A 71 30.19 16.34 -14.69
C GLY A 71 29.35 15.78 -15.85
N LEU A 72 28.87 14.54 -15.71
CA LEU A 72 27.98 13.91 -16.71
C LEU A 72 26.61 14.59 -16.79
N MET A 73 26.06 15.07 -15.67
CA MET A 73 24.78 15.79 -15.64
C MET A 73 24.87 17.19 -16.27
N ALA A 74 25.99 17.90 -16.08
CA ALA A 74 26.21 19.20 -16.72
C ALA A 74 26.46 19.10 -18.23
N GLY A 75 27.15 18.05 -18.69
CA GLY A 75 27.43 17.82 -20.11
C GLY A 75 26.21 17.44 -20.96
N GLY A 76 25.24 16.72 -20.37
CA GLY A 76 24.03 16.28 -21.08
C GLY A 76 23.06 17.40 -21.45
N VAL A 77 22.97 18.46 -20.64
CA VAL A 77 22.04 19.58 -20.88
C VAL A 77 22.52 20.50 -22.02
N LEU A 78 23.84 20.67 -22.19
CA LEU A 78 24.39 21.52 -23.26
C LEU A 78 24.44 20.83 -24.62
N PHE A 79 24.45 19.49 -24.67
CA PHE A 79 24.47 18.75 -25.93
C PHE A 79 23.06 18.52 -26.52
N LEU A 80 22.00 18.57 -25.70
CA LEU A 80 20.63 18.37 -26.16
C LEU A 80 19.89 19.68 -26.53
N GLY A 81 20.45 20.84 -26.18
CA GLY A 81 19.86 22.16 -26.44
C GLY A 81 20.21 22.82 -27.78
N LYS A 82 20.88 22.12 -28.71
CA LYS A 82 21.49 22.73 -29.92
C LYS A 82 21.00 22.20 -31.27
N SER A 83 19.80 21.61 -31.31
CA SER A 83 19.14 21.20 -32.56
C SER A 83 17.69 21.67 -32.61
N SER A 84 17.47 22.94 -32.93
CA SER A 84 16.34 23.39 -33.74
C SER A 84 16.58 24.84 -34.16
N GLU A 85 17.16 24.99 -35.34
CA GLU A 85 17.20 26.24 -36.08
C GLU A 85 16.42 26.05 -37.39
N LYS A 86 15.72 27.11 -37.79
CA LYS A 86 15.00 27.39 -39.04
C LYS A 86 13.49 27.13 -39.05
N VAL A 87 12.74 28.18 -38.72
CA VAL A 87 11.66 28.66 -39.60
C VAL A 87 11.73 30.19 -39.66
N LYS A 88 11.65 30.71 -40.89
CA LYS A 88 11.82 32.12 -41.27
C LYS A 88 10.61 32.96 -40.87
N ASP A 89 10.87 34.16 -40.38
CA ASP A 89 9.92 35.27 -40.23
C ASP A 89 9.53 35.88 -41.58
N ALA A 90 8.23 36.08 -41.80
CA ALA A 90 7.66 37.37 -42.21
C ALA A 90 6.10 37.33 -42.09
N PRO A 91 5.44 38.47 -41.83
CA PRO A 91 4.20 38.53 -41.05
C PRO A 91 2.96 38.85 -41.90
N HIS A 92 1.76 38.45 -41.43
CA HIS A 92 0.60 39.34 -41.24
C HIS A 92 -0.70 38.61 -40.86
N ALA A 93 -1.46 39.31 -40.02
CA ALA A 93 -2.92 39.31 -39.89
C ALA A 93 -3.61 38.09 -39.23
N VAL A 94 -3.74 38.22 -37.91
CA VAL A 94 -4.96 38.00 -37.10
C VAL A 94 -6.13 37.36 -37.84
N THR A 95 -6.43 36.11 -37.50
CA THR A 95 -7.80 35.61 -37.45
C THR A 95 -7.87 34.59 -36.31
N GLN A 96 -8.54 34.99 -35.24
CA GLN A 96 -8.97 34.07 -34.18
C GLN A 96 -9.98 33.09 -34.79
N LYS A 97 -9.57 31.84 -34.91
CA LYS A 97 -10.45 30.69 -34.83
C LYS A 97 -9.76 29.70 -33.88
N GLU A 98 -10.29 29.61 -32.67
CA GLU A 98 -9.97 28.52 -31.76
C GLU A 98 -10.47 27.21 -32.36
N ASP A 99 -9.63 26.58 -33.18
CA ASP A 99 -9.68 25.15 -33.42
C ASP A 99 -9.18 24.45 -32.15
N ALA A 100 -10.04 24.36 -31.14
CA ALA A 100 -9.87 23.45 -30.01
C ALA A 100 -10.16 22.01 -30.48
N LYS A 101 -9.31 21.48 -31.35
CA LYS A 101 -9.42 20.11 -31.86
C LYS A 101 -8.05 19.48 -32.09
N ALA A 102 -7.19 19.48 -31.09
CA ALA A 102 -5.93 18.74 -31.16
C ALA A 102 -5.27 18.45 -29.79
N MET A 103 -6.01 17.95 -28.78
CA MET A 103 -5.36 17.24 -27.66
C MET A 103 -6.27 16.15 -27.10
N THR A 104 -6.47 15.08 -27.87
CA THR A 104 -6.78 13.79 -27.27
C THR A 104 -6.17 12.67 -28.11
N SER A 105 -4.85 12.75 -28.31
CA SER A 105 -4.10 11.50 -28.48
C SER A 105 -4.16 10.80 -27.12
N LEU A 106 -5.23 10.03 -26.89
CA LEU A 106 -5.23 8.97 -25.89
C LEU A 106 -4.06 8.08 -26.25
N LYS A 107 -2.91 8.32 -25.61
CA LYS A 107 -1.83 7.33 -25.58
C LYS A 107 -2.53 6.07 -25.09
N LYS A 108 -2.69 5.07 -25.96
CA LYS A 108 -3.09 3.73 -25.54
C LYS A 108 -2.22 3.43 -24.32
N PRO A 109 -2.80 3.18 -23.14
CA PRO A 109 -1.99 2.88 -21.97
C PRO A 109 -1.10 1.70 -22.36
N VAL A 110 0.19 1.81 -22.06
CA VAL A 110 1.13 0.69 -22.22
C VAL A 110 0.55 -0.44 -21.38
N ALA A 111 -0.10 -1.39 -22.05
CA ALA A 111 -0.75 -2.51 -21.40
C ALA A 111 0.33 -3.56 -21.16
N PHE A 112 0.89 -3.55 -19.97
CA PHE A 112 1.73 -4.65 -19.49
C PHE A 112 0.86 -5.90 -19.38
N GLU A 113 1.30 -7.01 -19.98
CA GLU A 113 0.46 -8.21 -20.10
C GLU A 113 0.10 -8.83 -18.75
N ASP A 114 1.02 -8.69 -17.79
CA ASP A 114 0.96 -9.15 -16.41
C ASP A 114 0.27 -8.15 -15.46
N ILE A 115 -0.22 -7.01 -15.96
CA ILE A 115 -1.00 -6.06 -15.15
C ILE A 115 -2.49 -6.16 -15.48
N ILE A 116 -3.29 -6.30 -14.43
CA ILE A 116 -4.75 -6.21 -14.48
C ILE A 116 -5.19 -4.92 -13.79
N VAL A 117 -5.82 -4.01 -14.55
CA VAL A 117 -6.44 -2.80 -13.99
C VAL A 117 -7.84 -3.17 -13.50
N LEU A 118 -8.11 -2.97 -12.22
CA LEU A 118 -9.42 -3.18 -11.64
C LEU A 118 -10.33 -1.99 -11.98
N LYS A 119 -11.65 -2.22 -11.98
CA LYS A 119 -12.61 -1.11 -12.02
C LYS A 119 -12.35 -0.14 -10.84
N PRO A 120 -12.58 1.17 -11.02
CA PRO A 120 -12.49 2.12 -9.91
C PRO A 120 -13.32 1.69 -8.71
N PHE A 121 -12.85 2.04 -7.52
CA PHE A 121 -13.64 1.95 -6.30
C PHE A 121 -14.07 3.35 -5.92
N ASP A 122 -15.37 3.61 -5.97
CA ASP A 122 -15.93 4.94 -5.74
C ASP A 122 -16.59 5.00 -4.36
N ARG A 123 -16.16 5.97 -3.54
CA ARG A 123 -16.80 6.34 -2.27
C ARG A 123 -17.04 5.15 -1.32
N ILE A 124 -16.03 4.29 -1.12
CA ILE A 124 -16.07 3.28 -0.06
C ILE A 124 -16.09 3.99 1.29
N ARG A 125 -16.94 3.54 2.22
CA ARG A 125 -16.99 4.07 3.57
C ARG A 125 -15.83 3.54 4.40
N LEU A 126 -15.19 4.40 5.17
CA LEU A 126 -14.15 4.04 6.12
C LEU A 126 -14.74 3.85 7.53
N LYS A 127 -13.97 3.20 8.39
CA LYS A 127 -14.28 3.12 9.82
C LYS A 127 -14.32 4.52 10.43
N GLU A 128 -15.25 4.71 11.34
CA GLU A 128 -15.41 5.99 12.04
C GLU A 128 -14.13 6.36 12.83
N GLY A 129 -13.78 7.64 12.78
CA GLY A 129 -12.54 8.15 13.38
C GLY A 129 -12.07 9.49 12.83
N SER A 130 -12.73 10.03 11.80
CA SER A 130 -12.51 11.39 11.30
C SER A 130 -13.72 11.90 10.49
N ASP A 131 -13.66 13.16 10.06
CA ASP A 131 -14.65 13.75 9.14
C ASP A 131 -14.49 13.23 7.70
N MET A 132 -13.28 12.78 7.33
CA MET A 132 -13.01 12.09 6.06
C MET A 132 -13.49 10.64 6.20
N LYS A 133 -14.66 10.34 5.63
CA LYS A 133 -15.37 9.07 5.83
C LYS A 133 -15.46 8.26 4.55
N LEU A 134 -15.10 8.83 3.42
CA LEU A 134 -15.19 8.19 2.12
C LEU A 134 -13.82 8.14 1.46
N ILE A 135 -13.59 7.11 0.66
CA ILE A 135 -12.40 6.98 -0.16
C ILE A 135 -12.77 6.55 -1.57
N SER A 136 -12.12 7.15 -2.56
CA SER A 136 -12.13 6.66 -3.94
C SER A 136 -10.72 6.28 -4.37
N MET A 137 -10.57 5.16 -5.06
CA MET A 137 -9.25 4.62 -5.42
C MET A 137 -9.26 3.82 -6.73
N ASP A 138 -8.12 3.85 -7.40
CA ASP A 138 -7.84 3.06 -8.59
C ASP A 138 -6.67 2.10 -8.29
N LEU A 139 -6.88 0.82 -8.59
CA LEU A 139 -5.94 -0.26 -8.27
C LEU A 139 -5.60 -1.07 -9.52
N SER A 140 -4.33 -1.48 -9.59
CA SER A 140 -3.86 -2.46 -10.56
C SER A 140 -3.13 -3.60 -9.86
N LEU A 141 -3.36 -4.83 -10.32
CA LEU A 141 -2.75 -6.04 -9.81
C LEU A 141 -1.63 -6.48 -10.75
N GLU A 142 -0.44 -6.73 -10.22
CA GLU A 142 0.66 -7.36 -10.94
C GLU A 142 0.59 -8.87 -10.72
N LEU A 143 0.54 -9.64 -11.80
CA LEU A 143 0.52 -11.09 -11.76
C LEU A 143 1.92 -11.66 -11.52
N THR A 144 1.99 -12.82 -10.87
CA THR A 144 3.23 -13.58 -10.81
C THR A 144 3.60 -14.17 -12.18
N ASP A 145 2.60 -14.53 -12.98
CA ASP A 145 2.69 -15.05 -14.35
C ASP A 145 1.43 -14.65 -15.16
N THR A 146 1.61 -14.26 -16.43
CA THR A 146 0.52 -13.87 -17.34
C THR A 146 -0.54 -14.95 -17.56
N ARG A 147 -0.22 -16.23 -17.35
CA ARG A 147 -1.15 -17.36 -17.48
C ARG A 147 -2.32 -17.28 -16.51
N TYR A 148 -2.14 -16.64 -15.35
CA TYR A 148 -3.19 -16.49 -14.32
C TYR A 148 -4.26 -15.46 -14.67
N LYS A 149 -4.09 -14.70 -15.75
CA LYS A 149 -4.96 -13.56 -16.09
C LYS A 149 -6.44 -13.93 -16.17
N LYS A 150 -6.77 -15.05 -16.82
CA LYS A 150 -8.17 -15.49 -16.97
C LYS A 150 -8.81 -15.86 -15.63
N GLU A 151 -8.05 -16.53 -14.77
CA GLU A 151 -8.52 -16.96 -13.45
C GLU A 151 -8.71 -15.77 -12.51
N VAL A 152 -7.75 -14.84 -12.49
CA VAL A 152 -7.85 -13.61 -11.71
C VAL A 152 -9.03 -12.74 -12.17
N HIS A 153 -9.27 -12.62 -13.48
CA HIS A 153 -10.47 -11.94 -13.99
C HIS A 153 -11.77 -12.64 -13.59
N ALA A 154 -11.82 -13.98 -13.57
CA ALA A 154 -13.00 -14.71 -13.13
C ALA A 154 -13.30 -14.49 -11.63
N MET A 155 -12.27 -14.19 -10.83
CA MET A 155 -12.38 -13.89 -9.40
C MET A 155 -12.45 -12.38 -9.09
N GLU A 156 -12.56 -11.52 -10.10
CA GLU A 156 -12.48 -10.05 -9.93
C GLU A 156 -13.50 -9.54 -8.90
N GLU A 157 -14.75 -10.02 -8.93
CA GLU A 157 -15.77 -9.60 -7.96
C GLU A 157 -15.40 -9.96 -6.51
N LYS A 158 -14.86 -11.17 -6.30
CA LYS A 158 -14.41 -11.62 -4.97
C LYS A 158 -13.20 -10.82 -4.49
N ILE A 159 -12.28 -10.50 -5.40
CA ILE A 159 -11.14 -9.63 -5.12
C ILE A 159 -11.62 -8.24 -4.70
N ARG A 160 -12.61 -7.68 -5.42
CA ARG A 160 -13.20 -6.38 -5.08
C ARG A 160 -13.84 -6.39 -3.71
N GLN A 161 -14.57 -7.44 -3.36
CA GLN A 161 -15.17 -7.58 -2.03
C GLN A 161 -14.10 -7.57 -0.94
N ILE A 162 -13.01 -8.35 -1.09
CA ILE A 162 -11.89 -8.36 -0.13
C ILE A 162 -11.29 -6.97 0.06
N ILE A 163 -11.12 -6.21 -1.04
CA ILE A 163 -10.61 -4.85 -0.98
C ILE A 163 -11.61 -3.96 -0.23
N THR A 164 -12.89 -3.98 -0.60
CA THR A 164 -13.93 -3.18 0.06
C THR A 164 -14.02 -3.46 1.56
N ASP A 165 -14.13 -4.73 1.95
CA ASP A 165 -14.21 -5.15 3.36
C ASP A 165 -13.00 -4.63 4.14
N ARG A 166 -11.79 -4.79 3.56
CA ARG A 166 -10.58 -4.29 4.21
C ARG A 166 -10.62 -2.78 4.36
N MET A 167 -11.07 -2.04 3.35
CA MET A 167 -11.15 -0.58 3.41
C MET A 167 -12.16 -0.09 4.46
N GLU A 168 -13.27 -0.79 4.63
CA GLU A 168 -14.30 -0.48 5.63
C GLU A 168 -13.79 -0.62 7.09
N GLU A 169 -12.76 -1.43 7.31
CA GLU A 169 -12.08 -1.56 8.60
C GLU A 169 -11.06 -0.44 8.90
N MET A 170 -10.59 0.26 7.87
CA MET A 170 -9.50 1.24 7.98
C MET A 170 -10.01 2.62 8.42
N THR A 171 -9.16 3.35 9.12
CA THR A 171 -9.41 4.76 9.48
C THR A 171 -8.61 5.72 8.59
N PHE A 172 -9.07 6.98 8.49
CA PHE A 172 -8.33 8.04 7.79
C PHE A 172 -6.90 8.21 8.34
N LEU A 173 -6.72 8.09 9.66
CA LEU A 173 -5.44 8.33 10.31
C LEU A 173 -4.38 7.28 9.91
N GLU A 174 -4.80 6.04 9.71
CA GLU A 174 -3.93 4.97 9.21
C GLU A 174 -3.57 5.23 7.74
N LEU A 175 -4.57 5.60 6.92
CA LEU A 175 -4.40 5.72 5.48
C LEU A 175 -3.69 7.00 5.02
N ARG A 176 -3.64 8.07 5.84
CA ARG A 176 -2.97 9.32 5.44
C ARG A 176 -1.45 9.20 5.36
N HIS A 177 -0.86 8.21 6.05
CA HIS A 177 0.59 8.02 6.11
C HIS A 177 1.08 7.00 5.08
N PRO A 178 2.28 7.18 4.51
CA PRO A 178 2.88 6.19 3.60
C PRO A 178 2.97 4.79 4.22
N GLU A 179 3.34 4.70 5.50
CA GLU A 179 3.50 3.44 6.22
C GLU A 179 2.19 2.65 6.29
N GLY A 180 1.07 3.33 6.58
CA GLY A 180 -0.25 2.69 6.61
C GLY A 180 -0.72 2.21 5.24
N LYS A 181 -0.41 2.95 4.16
CA LYS A 181 -0.66 2.48 2.78
C LYS A 181 0.18 1.25 2.43
N ILE A 182 1.41 1.18 2.91
CA ILE A 182 2.27 0.01 2.74
C ILE A 182 1.71 -1.19 3.51
N MET A 183 1.25 -1.01 4.75
CA MET A 183 0.59 -2.07 5.52
C MET A 183 -0.68 -2.55 4.82
N LEU A 184 -1.55 -1.63 4.39
CA LEU A 184 -2.74 -1.95 3.60
C LEU A 184 -2.39 -2.79 2.37
N LYS A 185 -1.34 -2.42 1.65
CA LYS A 185 -0.86 -3.17 0.48
C LYS A 185 -0.53 -4.63 0.82
N TYR A 186 0.19 -4.85 1.92
CA TYR A 186 0.54 -6.20 2.36
C TYR A 186 -0.68 -7.01 2.80
N ASP A 187 -1.60 -6.39 3.53
CA ASP A 187 -2.83 -7.03 3.99
C ASP A 187 -3.72 -7.42 2.81
N LEU A 188 -3.88 -6.52 1.83
CA LEU A 188 -4.60 -6.80 0.59
C LEU A 188 -3.93 -7.90 -0.23
N LEU A 189 -2.60 -7.88 -0.37
CA LEU A 189 -1.87 -8.95 -1.07
C LEU A 189 -2.09 -10.31 -0.42
N LYS A 190 -2.07 -10.37 0.91
CA LYS A 190 -2.34 -11.59 1.67
C LYS A 190 -3.79 -12.03 1.51
N GLY A 191 -4.75 -11.12 1.67
CA GLY A 191 -6.18 -11.40 1.53
C GLY A 191 -6.52 -11.91 0.13
N ILE A 192 -6.05 -11.22 -0.91
CA ILE A 192 -6.29 -11.59 -2.31
C ILE A 192 -5.61 -12.91 -2.66
N ASN A 193 -4.36 -13.16 -2.27
CA ASN A 193 -3.73 -14.45 -2.59
C ASN A 193 -4.33 -15.63 -1.81
N SER A 194 -5.04 -15.38 -0.71
CA SER A 194 -5.66 -16.44 0.10
C SER A 194 -6.82 -17.16 -0.57
N ILE A 195 -7.44 -16.57 -1.61
CA ILE A 195 -8.55 -17.20 -2.33
C ILE A 195 -8.10 -18.14 -3.45
N PHE A 196 -6.81 -18.16 -3.76
CA PHE A 196 -6.22 -18.99 -4.80
C PHE A 196 -5.44 -20.16 -4.18
N SER A 197 -5.26 -21.24 -4.94
CA SER A 197 -4.46 -22.40 -4.51
C SER A 197 -2.95 -22.12 -4.47
N GLU A 198 -2.51 -21.12 -5.23
CA GLU A 198 -1.12 -20.66 -5.31
C GLU A 198 -1.05 -19.13 -5.39
N VAL A 199 0.15 -18.56 -5.18
CA VAL A 199 0.35 -17.10 -5.18
C VAL A 199 0.30 -16.58 -6.62
N MET A 200 -0.81 -15.93 -6.99
CA MET A 200 -1.04 -15.40 -8.34
C MET A 200 -0.79 -13.90 -8.45
N ILE A 201 -0.93 -13.14 -7.36
CA ILE A 201 -0.73 -11.69 -7.34
C ILE A 201 0.61 -11.38 -6.67
N ARG A 202 1.54 -10.83 -7.46
CA ARG A 202 2.87 -10.41 -6.99
C ARG A 202 2.79 -9.09 -6.25
N ASN A 203 1.95 -8.17 -6.73
CA ASN A 203 1.97 -6.78 -6.31
C ASN A 203 0.63 -6.07 -6.52
N ILE A 204 0.44 -4.97 -5.80
CA ILE A 204 -0.70 -4.07 -5.96
C ILE A 204 -0.17 -2.64 -6.14
N TYR A 205 -0.67 -1.96 -7.15
CA TYR A 205 -0.39 -0.55 -7.41
C TYR A 205 -1.63 0.28 -7.13
N PHE A 206 -1.51 1.24 -6.22
CA PHE A 206 -2.50 2.31 -6.07
C PHE A 206 -2.14 3.41 -7.06
N THR A 207 -2.95 3.58 -8.11
CA THR A 207 -2.74 4.62 -9.13
C THR A 207 -3.49 5.90 -8.78
N ASN A 208 -4.55 5.79 -8.00
CA ASN A 208 -5.31 6.91 -7.45
C ASN A 208 -5.76 6.59 -6.02
N PHE A 209 -5.76 7.57 -5.14
CA PHE A 209 -6.11 7.42 -3.73
C PHE A 209 -6.60 8.75 -3.15
N LEU A 210 -7.91 8.95 -3.14
CA LEU A 210 -8.56 10.21 -2.79
C LEU A 210 -9.49 10.04 -1.57
N MET A 211 -9.19 10.78 -0.49
CA MET A 211 -10.03 10.84 0.71
C MET A 211 -11.06 11.96 0.59
N GLN A 212 -12.28 11.72 1.06
CA GLN A 212 -13.44 12.63 0.96
C GLN A 212 -14.25 12.70 2.25
#